data_AF-A0A7W0JNZ9-F1
#
_entry.id   AF-A0A7W0JNZ9-F1
#
_cell.length_a   1.000
_cell.length_b   1.000
_cell.length_c   1.000
_cell.angle_alpha   90.00
_cell.angle_beta   90.00
_cell.angle_gamma   90.00
#
_symmetry.space_group_name_H-M   'P 1'
#
loop_
_entity.id
_entity.type
_entity.pdbx_description
1 polymer ?
#
loop_
_entity_poly.entity_id
_entity_poly.type
_entity_poly.pdbx_seq_one_letter_code
_entity_poly.pdbx_strand_id
1 'polypeptide(L)'
;LEETVAGVAAAGATHATGLGLHLRPGAREWWMAWLEREHPSLVPRYRALYRGGSYAVPAYRKELSRRLHHLLDRYGLRSGGHQELPAAASRPAPEQLSLI
;
A
#
# COMPACT_ATOMS: atom_id res chain seq x y z
N LEU A 1 -10.20 1.66 9.29
CA LEU A 1 -10.40 1.68 7.82
C LEU A 1 -11.64 2.49 7.48
N GLU A 2 -12.83 2.10 7.93
CA GLU A 2 -14.06 2.87 7.68
C GLU A 2 -13.94 4.32 8.20
N GLU A 3 -13.55 4.51 9.45
CA GLU A 3 -13.28 5.84 10.02
C GLU A 3 -12.33 6.69 9.14
N THR A 4 -11.26 6.08 8.65
CA THR A 4 -10.30 6.74 7.75
C THR A 4 -10.96 7.15 6.44
N VAL A 5 -11.74 6.26 5.81
CA VAL A 5 -12.44 6.55 4.55
C VAL A 5 -13.51 7.63 4.76
N ALA A 6 -14.26 7.55 5.85
CA ALA A 6 -15.26 8.54 6.23
C ALA A 6 -14.63 9.91 6.43
N GLY A 7 -13.49 9.98 7.13
CA GLY A 7 -12.74 11.23 7.31
C GLY A 7 -12.24 11.81 5.99
N VAL A 8 -11.75 10.98 5.07
CA VAL A 8 -11.34 11.41 3.73
C VAL A 8 -12.53 11.98 2.94
N ALA A 9 -13.69 11.32 2.98
CA ALA A 9 -14.90 11.82 2.33
C ALA A 9 -15.39 13.13 2.96
N ALA A 10 -15.38 13.24 4.29
CA ALA A 10 -15.77 14.44 5.01
C ALA A 10 -14.86 15.65 4.70
N ALA A 11 -13.59 15.41 4.34
CA ALA A 11 -12.67 16.44 3.87
C ALA A 11 -12.96 16.93 2.44
N GLY A 12 -13.99 16.41 1.76
CA GLY A 12 -14.38 16.80 0.40
C GLY A 12 -13.59 16.09 -0.71
N ALA A 13 -12.90 14.99 -0.39
CA ALA A 13 -12.23 14.20 -1.41
C ALA A 13 -13.24 13.60 -2.40
N THR A 14 -12.85 13.47 -3.67
CA THR A 14 -13.67 12.84 -4.72
C THR A 14 -13.15 11.46 -5.15
N HIS A 15 -11.90 11.16 -4.80
CA HIS A 15 -11.26 9.89 -5.05
C HIS A 15 -10.37 9.51 -3.88
N ALA A 16 -10.17 8.21 -3.67
CA ALA A 16 -9.16 7.71 -2.77
C ALA A 16 -8.56 6.39 -3.27
N THR A 17 -7.34 6.13 -2.83
CA THR A 17 -6.55 4.95 -3.16
C THR A 17 -5.93 4.38 -1.88
N GLY A 18 -5.81 3.07 -1.80
CA GLY A 18 -5.16 2.42 -0.66
C GLY A 18 -4.42 1.16 -1.09
N LEU A 19 -3.31 0.91 -0.41
CA LEU A 19 -2.42 -0.24 -0.66
C LEU A 19 -1.91 -0.81 0.66
N GLY A 20 -1.53 -2.08 0.63
CA GLY A 20 -0.77 -2.69 1.72
C GLY A 20 0.70 -2.24 1.66
N LEU A 21 1.40 -2.21 2.80
CA LEU A 21 2.80 -1.80 2.87
C LEU A 21 3.65 -2.61 1.88
N HIS A 22 4.58 -1.93 1.20
CA HIS A 22 5.57 -2.53 0.33
C HIS A 22 6.95 -2.51 1.03
N LEU A 23 7.39 -3.67 1.49
CA LEU A 23 8.58 -3.83 2.33
C LEU A 23 9.75 -4.38 1.52
N ARG A 24 10.42 -3.51 0.74
CA ARG A 24 11.64 -3.87 0.00
C ARG A 24 12.71 -4.50 0.91
N PRO A 25 13.67 -5.26 0.36
CA PRO A 25 14.84 -5.69 1.12
C PRO A 25 15.50 -4.50 1.85
N GLY A 26 15.90 -4.69 3.09
CA GLY A 26 16.37 -3.65 4.02
C GLY A 26 15.24 -3.01 4.84
N ALA A 27 14.17 -2.56 4.17
CA ALA A 27 13.02 -1.96 4.84
C ALA A 27 12.21 -2.98 5.64
N ARG A 28 12.09 -4.21 5.14
CA ARG A 28 11.40 -5.30 5.83
C ARG A 28 12.08 -5.66 7.15
N GLU A 29 13.40 -5.78 7.14
CA GLU A 29 14.21 -6.16 8.30
C GLU A 29 14.08 -5.07 9.38
N TRP A 30 14.23 -3.81 8.99
CA TRP A 30 14.02 -2.67 9.90
C TRP A 30 12.58 -2.63 10.45
N TRP A 31 11.57 -2.80 9.60
CA TRP A 31 10.17 -2.79 10.02
C TRP A 31 9.84 -3.92 11.01
N MET A 32 10.36 -5.12 10.77
CA MET A 32 10.17 -6.26 11.68
C MET A 32 10.87 -6.02 13.03
N ALA A 33 12.09 -5.48 13.02
CA ALA A 33 12.81 -5.12 14.25
C ALA A 33 12.10 -4.02 15.05
N TRP A 34 11.50 -3.05 14.36
CA TRP A 34 10.66 -2.03 14.98
C TRP A 34 9.38 -2.64 15.56
N LEU A 35 8.69 -3.53 14.82
CA LEU A 35 7.51 -4.23 15.32
C LEU A 35 7.82 -5.09 16.55
N GLU A 36 8.96 -5.76 16.59
CA GLU A 36 9.37 -6.57 17.74
C GLU A 36 9.53 -5.73 19.02
N ARG A 37 9.99 -4.48 18.90
CA ARG A 37 10.18 -3.59 20.04
C ARG A 37 8.88 -2.86 20.44
N GLU A 38 8.16 -2.30 19.49
CA GLU A 38 7.03 -1.40 19.78
C GLU A 38 5.68 -2.13 19.82
N HIS A 39 5.52 -3.18 19.00
CA HIS A 39 4.25 -3.90 18.83
C HIS A 39 4.45 -5.42 18.69
N PRO A 40 5.04 -6.09 19.69
CA PRO A 40 5.47 -7.49 19.58
C PRO A 40 4.32 -8.45 19.20
N SER A 41 3.08 -8.14 19.59
CA SER A 41 1.90 -8.93 19.26
C SER A 41 1.58 -8.98 17.76
N LEU A 42 2.07 -8.03 16.97
CA LEU A 42 1.87 -8.00 15.51
C LEU A 42 2.91 -8.80 14.73
N VAL A 43 4.03 -9.16 15.36
CA VAL A 43 5.16 -9.84 14.69
C VAL A 43 4.73 -11.15 14.00
N PRO A 44 3.99 -12.07 14.65
CA PRO A 44 3.59 -13.32 13.99
C PRO A 44 2.73 -13.06 12.75
N ARG A 45 1.81 -12.09 12.84
CA ARG A 45 0.93 -11.71 11.74
C ARG A 45 1.72 -11.11 10.57
N TYR A 46 2.64 -10.19 10.84
CA TYR A 46 3.43 -9.57 9.79
C TYR A 46 4.39 -10.57 9.12
N ARG A 47 5.01 -11.48 9.89
CA ARG A 47 5.81 -12.58 9.32
C ARG A 47 4.98 -13.45 8.38
N ALA A 48 3.75 -13.79 8.76
CA ALA A 48 2.84 -14.56 7.91
C ALA A 48 2.43 -13.80 6.63
N LEU A 49 2.17 -12.49 6.74
CA LEU A 49 1.76 -11.63 5.63
C LEU A 49 2.90 -11.39 4.63
N TYR A 50 4.13 -11.19 5.10
CA TYR A 50 5.29 -10.80 4.28
C TYR A 50 6.30 -11.93 4.03
N ARG A 51 5.85 -13.19 4.17
CA ARG A 51 6.69 -14.38 3.92
C ARG A 51 7.21 -14.48 2.48
N GLY A 52 6.49 -13.90 1.52
CA GLY A 52 6.80 -13.97 0.09
C GLY A 52 7.69 -12.83 -0.44
N GLY A 53 8.23 -11.98 0.44
CA GLY A 53 9.07 -10.84 0.06
C GLY A 53 8.39 -9.49 0.29
N SER A 54 8.54 -8.58 -0.67
CA SER A 54 8.20 -7.17 -0.46
C SER A 54 6.72 -6.85 -0.41
N TYR A 55 5.87 -7.73 -0.95
CA TYR A 55 4.43 -7.56 -0.92
C TYR A 55 3.80 -8.50 0.11
N ALA A 56 2.70 -8.04 0.72
CA ALA A 56 1.85 -8.93 1.48
C ALA A 56 1.28 -10.02 0.56
N VAL A 57 0.96 -11.17 1.15
CA VAL A 57 0.44 -12.32 0.40
C VAL A 57 -0.82 -11.97 -0.41
N PRO A 58 -1.01 -12.57 -1.61
CA PRO A 58 -2.06 -12.18 -2.54
C PRO A 58 -3.47 -12.17 -1.92
N ALA A 59 -3.78 -13.16 -1.08
CA ALA A 59 -5.08 -13.25 -0.41
C ALA A 59 -5.36 -12.02 0.47
N TYR A 60 -4.37 -11.53 1.20
CA TYR A 60 -4.52 -10.34 2.03
C TYR A 60 -4.70 -9.07 1.19
N ARG A 61 -3.92 -8.94 0.11
CA ARG A 61 -4.06 -7.81 -0.83
C ARG A 61 -5.46 -7.77 -1.42
N LYS A 62 -5.98 -8.90 -1.91
CA LYS A 62 -7.32 -9.01 -2.49
C LYS A 62 -8.40 -8.64 -1.48
N GLU A 63 -8.30 -9.14 -0.26
CA GLU A 63 -9.26 -8.85 0.81
C GLU A 63 -9.23 -7.36 1.22
N LEU A 64 -8.04 -6.77 1.33
CA LEU A 64 -7.88 -5.34 1.60
C LEU A 64 -8.51 -4.49 0.49
N SER A 65 -8.20 -4.78 -0.78
CA SER A 65 -8.78 -4.08 -1.93
C SER A 65 -10.31 -4.20 -1.95
N ARG A 66 -10.86 -5.38 -1.67
CA ARG A 66 -12.31 -5.61 -1.60
C ARG A 66 -12.97 -4.74 -0.53
N ARG A 67 -12.41 -4.74 0.69
CA ARG A 67 -12.92 -3.94 1.81
C ARG A 67 -12.82 -2.44 1.53
N LEU A 68 -11.72 -2.00 0.91
CA LEU A 68 -11.54 -0.61 0.52
C LEU A 68 -12.59 -0.21 -0.51
N HIS A 69 -12.73 -0.95 -1.61
CA HIS A 69 -13.71 -0.64 -2.66
C HIS A 69 -15.14 -0.55 -2.12
N HIS A 70 -15.53 -1.48 -1.24
CA HIS A 70 -16.82 -1.45 -0.57
C HIS A 70 -17.05 -0.14 0.21
N LEU A 71 -16.02 0.33 0.93
CA LEU A 71 -16.12 1.59 1.67
C LEU A 71 -16.09 2.81 0.75
N LEU A 72 -15.25 2.81 -0.28
CA LEU A 72 -15.21 3.90 -1.25
C LEU A 72 -16.57 4.09 -1.91
N ASP A 73 -17.21 3.00 -2.34
CA ASP A 73 -18.56 3.00 -2.90
C ASP A 73 -19.59 3.58 -1.90
N ARG A 74 -19.60 3.07 -0.66
CA ARG A 74 -20.48 3.55 0.42
C ARG A 74 -20.37 5.06 0.66
N TYR A 75 -19.17 5.62 0.58
CA TYR A 75 -18.91 7.04 0.83
C TYR A 75 -18.85 7.89 -0.44
N GLY A 76 -19.24 7.36 -1.60
CA GLY A 76 -19.30 8.10 -2.86
C GLY A 76 -17.92 8.51 -3.42
N LEU A 77 -16.85 7.87 -2.95
CA LEU A 77 -15.49 8.11 -3.42
C LEU A 77 -15.20 7.20 -4.61
N ARG A 78 -14.64 7.77 -5.68
CA ARG A 78 -14.13 6.97 -6.78
C ARG A 78 -12.83 6.29 -6.35
N SER A 79 -12.67 5.01 -6.72
CA SER A 79 -11.37 4.35 -6.58
C SER A 79 -10.40 5.04 -7.54
N GLY A 80 -9.45 5.81 -6.99
CA GLY A 80 -8.26 6.18 -7.73
C GLY A 80 -7.46 4.89 -7.85
N GLY A 81 -7.53 4.19 -8.97
CA GLY A 81 -6.85 2.91 -9.08
C GLY A 81 -5.37 3.05 -8.72
N HIS A 82 -4.89 2.29 -7.73
CA HIS A 82 -3.50 1.84 -7.78
C HIS A 82 -3.51 0.75 -8.86
N GLN A 83 -3.48 1.15 -10.13
CA GLN A 83 -3.00 0.21 -11.13
C GLN A 83 -1.62 -0.21 -10.60
N GLU A 84 -1.41 -1.51 -10.41
CA GLU A 84 -0.04 -2.03 -10.45
C GLU A 84 0.56 -1.37 -11.68
N LEU A 85 1.47 -0.41 -11.47
CA LEU A 85 2.21 0.18 -12.57
C LEU A 85 2.74 -1.03 -13.34
N PRO A 86 2.36 -1.24 -14.62
CA PRO A 86 3.00 -2.27 -15.40
C PRO A 86 4.50 -2.04 -15.24
N ALA A 87 5.23 -3.11 -14.88
CA ALA A 87 6.67 -3.08 -14.72
C ALA A 87 7.24 -2.20 -15.82
N ALA A 88 7.78 -1.04 -15.41
CA ALA A 88 7.98 0.14 -16.24
C ALA A 88 7.88 -0.15 -17.74
N ALA A 89 6.77 0.24 -18.38
CA ALA A 89 6.78 0.44 -19.81
C ALA A 89 7.98 1.37 -20.08
N SER A 90 8.99 0.84 -20.77
CA SER A 90 10.32 1.40 -20.91
C SER A 90 10.24 2.90 -21.18
N ARG A 91 10.52 3.71 -20.15
CA ARG A 91 10.74 5.15 -20.34
C ARG A 91 12.03 5.26 -21.16
N PRO A 92 12.03 5.90 -22.35
CA PRO A 92 13.30 6.15 -23.04
C PRO A 92 14.22 6.89 -22.08
N ALA A 93 15.50 6.51 -22.07
CA ALA A 93 16.49 6.99 -21.12
C ALA A 93 16.46 8.53 -21.05
N PRO A 94 16.35 9.14 -19.85
CA PRO A 94 16.42 10.59 -19.76
C PRO A 94 17.83 11.02 -20.21
N GLU A 95 17.90 11.84 -21.25
CA GLU A 95 19.13 12.55 -21.60
C GLU A 95 19.50 13.44 -20.41
N GLN A 96 20.52 13.00 -19.66
CA GLN A 96 21.02 13.70 -18.51
C GLN A 96 21.76 14.94 -19.01
N LEU A 97 21.16 16.12 -18.86
CA LEU A 97 21.83 17.38 -19.17
C LEU A 97 23.05 17.53 -18.25
N SER A 98 24.23 17.49 -18.85
CA SER A 98 25.49 17.80 -18.18
C SER A 98 25.49 19.28 -17.85
N LEU A 99 25.53 19.62 -16.56
CA LEU A 99 25.85 20.99 -16.15
C LEU A 99 27.34 21.21 -16.41
N ILE A 100 27.61 22.11 -17.36
CA ILE A 100 28.91 22.74 -17.62
C ILE A 100 29.37 23.59 -16.43
#